data_AF-A0A2E9Z2U1-F1
#
_entry.id   AF-A0A2E9Z2U1-F1
#
_cell.length_a   1.000
_cell.length_b   1.000
_cell.length_c   1.000
_cell.angle_alpha   90.00
_cell.angle_beta   90.00
_cell.angle_gamma   90.00
#
_symmetry.space_group_name_H-M   'P 1'
#
loop_
_entity.id
_entity.type
_entity.pdbx_description
1 polymer ?
#
loop_
_entity_poly.entity_id
_entity_poly.type
_entity_poly.pdbx_seq_one_letter_code
_entity_poly.pdbx_strand_id
1 'polypeptide(L)'
;MALRIYLEKTVGENCSSIDDGIKVLHLISPELVKGASVEVDFKGVNSLLTPFLNACFGELLERFGREVTMTHVVMRNVSDEFLQRVNGYIDRKNEENTKNSDREMLQELFDEDDLTDISL
;
A
#
# COMPACT_ATOMS: atom_id res chain seq x y z
N MET A 1 -0.74 1.87 -24.00
CA MET A 1 0.59 2.07 -23.40
C MET A 1 0.39 2.18 -21.90
N ALA A 2 1.11 1.40 -21.09
CA ALA A 2 1.06 1.56 -19.63
C ALA A 2 1.85 2.82 -19.24
N LEU A 3 1.31 3.62 -18.30
CA LEU A 3 2.06 4.73 -17.71
C LEU A 3 3.31 4.18 -17.02
N ARG A 4 4.46 4.82 -17.23
CA ARG A 4 5.70 4.49 -16.52
C ARG A 4 6.17 5.67 -15.68
N ILE A 5 6.32 5.41 -14.39
CA ILE A 5 6.80 6.37 -13.38
C ILE A 5 8.26 6.04 -13.09
N TYR A 6 9.15 7.00 -13.28
CA TYR A 6 10.57 6.86 -12.95
C TYR A 6 10.82 7.50 -11.59
N LEU A 7 11.00 6.70 -10.54
CA LEU A 7 11.09 7.20 -9.16
C LEU A 7 12.20 8.25 -9.00
N GLU A 8 13.39 7.98 -9.54
CA GLU A 8 14.52 8.93 -9.53
C GLU A 8 14.12 10.31 -10.10
N LYS A 9 13.34 10.34 -11.19
CA LYS A 9 12.94 11.60 -11.84
C LYS A 9 11.78 12.28 -11.12
N THR A 10 10.93 11.51 -10.45
CA THR A 10 9.72 12.02 -9.79
C THR A 10 10.02 12.54 -8.39
N VAL A 11 10.86 11.82 -7.63
CA VAL A 11 11.12 12.07 -6.20
C VAL A 11 12.60 12.05 -5.83
N GLY A 12 13.50 11.85 -6.79
CA GLY A 12 14.94 11.74 -6.53
C GLY A 12 15.38 10.31 -6.19
N GLU A 13 16.67 10.16 -5.93
CA GLU A 13 17.31 8.86 -5.66
C GLU A 13 16.91 8.28 -4.28
N ASN A 14 16.36 9.10 -3.39
CA ASN A 14 16.07 8.73 -2.01
C ASN A 14 14.58 8.80 -1.72
N CYS A 15 13.88 7.68 -1.93
CA CYS A 15 12.45 7.53 -1.63
C CYS A 15 12.26 7.42 -0.11
N SER A 16 12.26 8.56 0.58
CA SER A 16 12.46 8.63 2.02
C SER A 16 11.32 9.29 2.79
N SER A 17 10.64 10.27 2.19
CA SER A 17 9.64 11.10 2.88
C SER A 17 8.19 10.70 2.57
N ILE A 18 7.27 11.18 3.41
CA ILE A 18 5.82 11.07 3.19
C ILE A 18 5.43 11.80 1.90
N ASP A 19 5.96 13.01 1.68
CA ASP A 19 5.63 13.82 0.50
C ASP A 19 6.02 13.12 -0.80
N ASP A 20 7.15 12.41 -0.81
CA ASP A 20 7.58 11.62 -1.96
C ASP A 20 6.62 10.46 -2.23
N GLY A 21 6.16 9.78 -1.18
CA GLY A 21 5.17 8.71 -1.30
C GLY A 21 3.84 9.23 -1.86
N ILE A 22 3.35 10.37 -1.35
CA ILE A 22 2.11 11.02 -1.81
C ILE A 22 2.21 11.40 -3.29
N LYS A 23 3.35 11.96 -3.74
CA LYS A 23 3.54 12.31 -5.15
C LYS A 23 3.40 11.09 -6.06
N VAL A 24 4.02 9.97 -5.68
CA VAL A 24 3.95 8.73 -6.48
C VAL A 24 2.54 8.14 -6.42
N LEU A 25 1.89 8.13 -5.25
CA LEU A 25 0.50 7.69 -5.08
C LEU A 25 -0.46 8.44 -6.01
N HIS A 26 -0.32 9.76 -6.12
CA HIS A 26 -1.16 10.60 -6.99
C HIS A 26 -0.99 10.30 -8.49
N LEU A 27 0.15 9.74 -8.89
CA LEU A 27 0.38 9.31 -10.27
C LEU A 27 -0.20 7.91 -10.53
N ILE A 28 -0.13 7.01 -9.54
CA ILE A 28 -0.60 5.62 -9.67
C ILE A 28 -2.14 5.54 -9.57
N SER A 29 -2.73 6.19 -8.57
CA SER A 29 -4.14 6.03 -8.22
C SER A 29 -5.12 6.27 -9.38
N PRO A 30 -4.97 7.33 -10.21
CA PRO A 30 -5.89 7.58 -11.31
C PRO A 30 -5.89 6.47 -12.37
N GLU A 31 -4.76 5.77 -12.54
CA GLU A 31 -4.65 4.68 -13.50
C GLU A 31 -5.27 3.39 -12.96
N LEU A 32 -5.06 3.10 -11.67
CA LEU A 32 -5.71 1.96 -11.00
C LEU A 32 -7.23 2.11 -10.97
N VAL A 33 -7.75 3.33 -10.77
CA VAL A 33 -9.20 3.62 -10.86
C VAL A 33 -9.77 3.28 -12.25
N LYS A 34 -8.96 3.41 -13.31
CA LYS A 34 -9.35 3.03 -14.68
C LYS A 34 -9.17 1.54 -14.97
N GLY A 35 -8.69 0.75 -14.01
CA GLY A 35 -8.29 -0.65 -14.21
C GLY A 35 -7.02 -0.81 -15.05
N ALA A 36 -6.24 0.26 -15.24
CA ALA A 36 -5.00 0.22 -15.99
C ALA A 36 -3.81 -0.18 -15.11
N SER A 37 -2.80 -0.80 -15.71
CA SER A 37 -1.53 -1.08 -15.03
C SER A 37 -0.55 0.08 -15.16
N VAL A 38 0.25 0.27 -14.12
CA VAL A 38 1.33 1.28 -14.05
C VAL A 38 2.66 0.59 -13.82
N GLU A 39 3.68 0.97 -14.57
CA GLU A 39 5.05 0.57 -14.32
C GLU A 39 5.72 1.56 -13.36
N VAL A 40 6.28 1.09 -12.25
CA VAL A 40 7.08 1.88 -11.33
C VAL A 40 8.54 1.45 -11.48
N ASP A 41 9.37 2.35 -11.99
CA ASP A 41 10.78 2.10 -12.29
C ASP A 41 11.67 2.61 -11.16
N PHE A 42 12.41 1.69 -10.56
CA PHE A 42 13.33 1.91 -9.44
C PHE A 42 14.77 2.19 -9.89
N LYS A 43 15.04 2.28 -11.20
CA LYS A 43 16.37 2.63 -11.69
C LYS A 43 16.80 3.98 -11.12
N GLY A 44 18.01 4.03 -10.56
CA GLY A 44 18.58 5.24 -9.94
C GLY A 44 18.16 5.47 -8.48
N VAL A 45 17.31 4.61 -7.91
CA VAL A 45 16.93 4.71 -6.49
C VAL A 45 18.00 4.05 -5.62
N ASN A 46 18.49 4.79 -4.63
CA ASN A 46 19.54 4.40 -3.69
C ASN A 46 18.99 4.08 -2.29
N SER A 47 17.84 4.64 -1.92
CA SER A 47 17.19 4.31 -0.65
C SER A 47 15.68 4.28 -0.74
N LEU A 48 15.07 3.39 0.06
CA LEU A 48 13.63 3.18 0.15
C LEU A 48 13.25 3.01 1.62
N LEU A 49 12.58 4.02 2.19
CA LEU A 49 12.25 4.05 3.62
C LEU A 49 10.76 3.83 3.87
N THR A 50 10.45 3.42 5.10
CA THR A 50 9.08 3.13 5.54
C THR A 50 8.10 4.30 5.37
N PRO A 51 8.45 5.57 5.65
CA PRO A 51 7.50 6.68 5.46
C PRO A 51 7.02 6.81 4.01
N PHE A 52 7.94 6.67 3.04
CA PHE A 52 7.61 6.63 1.62
C PHE A 52 6.71 5.43 1.28
N LEU A 53 7.08 4.23 1.74
CA LEU A 53 6.31 3.02 1.48
C LEU A 53 4.89 3.14 2.04
N ASN A 54 4.75 3.69 3.24
CA ASN A 54 3.46 3.87 3.89
C ASN A 54 2.58 4.84 3.13
N ALA A 55 3.12 6.00 2.77
CA ALA A 55 2.40 7.04 2.04
C ALA A 55 2.08 6.67 0.58
N CYS A 56 2.75 5.66 0.01
CA CYS A 56 2.47 5.16 -1.34
C CYS A 56 1.81 3.78 -1.31
N PHE A 57 2.57 2.72 -1.07
CA PHE A 57 2.05 1.35 -1.10
C PHE A 57 1.04 1.07 0.02
N GLY A 58 1.22 1.65 1.22
CA GLY A 58 0.23 1.53 2.30
C GLY A 58 -1.13 2.06 1.88
N GLU A 59 -1.17 3.29 1.37
CA GLU A 59 -2.39 3.91 0.84
C GLU A 59 -2.99 3.15 -0.36
N LEU A 60 -2.16 2.58 -1.25
CA LEU A 60 -2.65 1.75 -2.35
C LEU A 60 -3.34 0.48 -1.83
N LEU A 61 -2.74 -0.19 -0.85
CA LEU A 61 -3.32 -1.38 -0.23
C LEU A 61 -4.64 -1.05 0.49
N GLU A 62 -4.71 0.07 1.19
CA GLU A 62 -5.94 0.48 1.89
C GLU A 62 -7.06 0.83 0.91
N ARG A 63 -6.75 1.51 -0.21
CA ARG A 63 -7.77 1.97 -1.17
C ARG A 63 -8.20 0.92 -2.17
N PHE A 64 -7.28 0.11 -2.66
CA PHE A 64 -7.51 -0.83 -3.76
C PHE A 64 -7.40 -2.30 -3.34
N GLY A 65 -6.90 -2.57 -2.14
CA GLY A 65 -6.61 -3.93 -1.70
C GLY A 65 -5.32 -4.51 -2.30
N ARG A 66 -4.87 -5.61 -1.71
CA ARG A 66 -3.64 -6.31 -2.11
C ARG A 66 -3.70 -6.82 -3.55
N GLU A 67 -4.81 -7.45 -3.93
CA GLU A 67 -4.97 -8.09 -5.23
C GLU A 67 -4.81 -7.09 -6.38
N VAL A 68 -5.57 -5.98 -6.34
CA VAL A 68 -5.50 -4.94 -7.37
C VAL A 68 -4.11 -4.29 -7.38
N THR A 69 -3.58 -3.94 -6.21
CA THR A 69 -2.25 -3.31 -6.10
C THR A 69 -1.16 -4.19 -6.72
N MET A 70 -1.13 -5.48 -6.38
CA MET A 70 -0.12 -6.42 -6.88
C MET A 70 -0.28 -6.77 -8.36
N THR A 71 -1.51 -6.74 -8.87
CA THR A 71 -1.80 -7.06 -10.28
C THR A 71 -1.50 -5.87 -11.20
N HIS A 72 -1.78 -4.65 -10.74
CA HIS A 72 -1.72 -3.46 -11.58
C HIS A 72 -0.46 -2.60 -11.37
N VAL A 73 0.26 -2.75 -10.26
CA VAL A 73 1.53 -2.04 -10.03
C VAL A 73 2.71 -2.93 -10.38
N VAL A 74 3.31 -2.69 -11.55
CA VAL A 74 4.44 -3.47 -12.06
C VAL A 74 5.76 -2.80 -11.68
N MET A 75 6.53 -3.43 -10.79
CA MET A 75 7.86 -2.93 -10.41
C MET A 75 8.90 -3.27 -11.49
N ARG A 76 9.67 -2.27 -11.94
CA ARG A 76 10.74 -2.39 -12.94
C ARG A 76 12.07 -1.95 -12.34
N ASN A 77 13.15 -2.62 -12.73
CA ASN A 77 14.53 -2.34 -12.28
C ASN A 77 14.68 -2.25 -10.75
N VAL A 78 13.89 -3.02 -10.02
CA VAL A 78 13.94 -3.11 -8.56
C VAL A 78 15.06 -4.07 -8.16
N SER A 79 15.87 -3.70 -7.16
CA SER A 79 16.86 -4.60 -6.57
C SER A 79 16.18 -5.66 -5.70
N ASP A 80 16.84 -6.79 -5.47
CA ASP A 80 16.30 -7.83 -4.58
C ASP A 80 16.06 -7.30 -3.16
N GLU A 81 16.92 -6.40 -2.66
CA GLU A 81 16.74 -5.74 -1.35
C GLU A 81 15.44 -4.92 -1.32
N PHE A 82 15.21 -4.09 -2.34
CA PHE A 82 14.00 -3.27 -2.38
C PHE A 82 12.76 -4.11 -2.59
N LEU A 83 12.83 -5.15 -3.42
CA LEU A 83 11.72 -6.08 -3.62
C LEU A 83 11.34 -6.77 -2.31
N GLN A 84 12.33 -7.26 -1.55
CA GLN A 84 12.11 -7.83 -0.21
C GLN A 84 11.51 -6.80 0.75
N ARG A 85 11.98 -5.55 0.72
CA ARG A 85 11.45 -4.49 1.59
C ARG A 85 10.00 -4.15 1.26
N VAL A 86 9.64 -4.05 -0.02
CA VAL A 86 8.26 -3.81 -0.46
C VAL A 86 7.36 -4.99 -0.10
N ASN A 87 7.74 -6.22 -0.48
CA ASN A 87 6.93 -7.40 -0.19
C ASN A 87 6.74 -7.59 1.33
N GLY A 88 7.83 -7.48 2.11
CA GLY A 88 7.75 -7.58 3.56
C GLY A 88 6.89 -6.48 4.18
N TYR A 89 6.83 -5.28 3.59
CA TYR A 89 5.89 -4.23 4.01
C TYR A 89 4.44 -4.61 3.70
N ILE A 90 4.16 -5.09 2.48
CA ILE A 90 2.82 -5.50 2.04
C ILE A 90 2.29 -6.64 2.91
N ASP A 91 3.10 -7.65 3.18
CA ASP A 91 2.69 -8.82 3.97
C ASP A 91 2.36 -8.42 5.42
N ARG A 92 3.19 -7.58 6.05
CA ARG A 92 2.88 -7.04 7.40
C ARG A 92 1.57 -6.25 7.42
N LYS A 93 1.37 -5.36 6.45
CA LYS A 93 0.16 -4.52 6.38
C LYS A 93 -1.11 -5.37 6.16
N ASN A 94 -0.98 -6.45 5.39
CA ASN A 94 -2.07 -7.41 5.18
C ASN A 94 -2.42 -8.15 6.48
N GLU A 95 -1.42 -8.65 7.21
CA GLU A 95 -1.64 -9.30 8.51
C GLU A 95 -2.28 -8.37 9.55
N GLU A 96 -1.84 -7.10 9.61
CA GLU A 96 -2.41 -6.08 10.49
C GLU A 96 -3.89 -5.84 10.17
N ASN A 97 -4.24 -5.71 8.89
CA ASN A 97 -5.62 -5.50 8.45
C ASN A 97 -6.53 -6.70 8.82
N THR A 98 -6.08 -7.94 8.59
CA THR A 98 -6.85 -9.13 8.98
C THR A 98 -7.05 -9.19 10.49
N LYS A 99 -5.98 -9.00 11.28
CA LYS A 99 -6.06 -9.02 12.75
C LYS A 99 -6.96 -7.91 13.30
N ASN A 100 -6.94 -6.72 12.70
CA ASN A 100 -7.80 -5.62 13.16
C ASN A 100 -9.28 -5.92 12.87
N SER A 101 -9.59 -6.40 11.66
CA SER A 101 -10.95 -6.78 11.27
C SER A 101 -11.51 -7.89 12.15
N ASP A 102 -10.71 -8.93 12.46
CA ASP A 102 -11.13 -10.02 13.34
C ASP A 102 -11.43 -9.51 14.77
N ARG A 103 -10.62 -8.56 15.27
CA ARG A 103 -10.81 -7.97 16.60
C ARG A 103 -12.04 -7.07 16.67
N GLU A 104 -12.37 -6.36 15.60
CA GLU A 104 -13.58 -5.52 15.52
C GLU A 104 -14.83 -6.39 15.51
N MET A 105 -14.89 -7.43 14.67
CA MET A 105 -16.03 -8.36 14.64
C MET A 105 -16.27 -9.04 16.00
N LEU A 106 -15.19 -9.46 16.69
CA LEU A 106 -15.31 -10.06 18.02
C LEU A 106 -15.86 -9.05 19.05
N GLN A 107 -15.43 -7.79 19.02
CA GLN A 107 -15.96 -6.76 19.92
C GLN A 107 -17.45 -6.50 19.68
N GLU A 108 -17.88 -6.38 18.42
CA GLU A 108 -19.29 -6.18 18.08
C GLU A 108 -20.18 -7.33 18.59
N LEU A 109 -19.72 -8.59 18.45
CA LEU A 109 -20.42 -9.77 18.97
C LEU A 109 -20.59 -9.75 20.50
N PHE A 110 -19.55 -9.34 21.24
CA PHE A 110 -19.63 -9.26 22.70
C PHE A 110 -20.47 -8.07 23.20
N ASP A 111 -20.43 -6.95 22.49
CA ASP A 111 -21.21 -5.75 22.84
C ASP A 111 -22.71 -5.92 22.53
N GLU A 112 -23.09 -6.72 21.55
CA GLU A 112 -24.51 -7.04 21.25
C GLU A 112 -25.14 -7.98 22.30
N ASP A 113 -24.39 -8.97 22.82
CA ASP A 113 -24.90 -9.89 23.84
C ASP A 113 -25.21 -9.17 25.18
N ASP A 114 -24.42 -8.16 25.57
CA ASP A 114 -24.62 -7.36 26.79
C ASP A 114 -25.88 -6.45 26.73
N LEU A 115 -26.42 -6.18 25.53
CA LEU A 115 -27.61 -5.34 25.34
C LEU A 115 -28.94 -6.12 25.35
N THR A 116 -28.89 -7.46 25.39
CA THR A 116 -30.11 -8.30 25.39
C THR A 116 -30.70 -8.55 26.78
N ASP A 117 -30.04 -8.12 27.85
CA ASP A 117 -30.45 -8.36 29.25
C ASP A 117 -31.02 -7.12 29.98
N ILE A 118 -31.55 -6.12 29.26
CA ILE A 118 -32.30 -5.00 29.87
C ILE A 118 -33.73 -4.96 29.33
N SER A 119 -34.55 -5.93 29.73
CA SER A 119 -36.01 -5.87 29.63
C SER A 119 -36.64 -6.76 30.72
N LEU A 120 -36.67 -6.25 31.95
CA LEU A 120 -37.48 -6.77 33.06
C LEU A 120 -38.24 -5.62 33.72
#